data_AF-A0A858BRQ6-F1
#
_entry.id   AF-A0A858BRQ6-F1
#
_cell.length_a   1.000
_cell.length_b   1.000
_cell.length_c   1.000
_cell.angle_alpha   90.00
_cell.angle_beta   90.00
_cell.angle_gamma   90.00
#
_symmetry.space_group_name_H-M   'P 1'
#
loop_
_entity.id
_entity.type
_entity.pdbx_description
1 polymer ?
#
loop_
_entity_poly.entity_id
_entity_poly.type
_entity_poly.pdbx_seq_one_letter_code
_entity_poly.pdbx_strand_id
1 'polypeptide(L)'
;MELNSLYNILIFIAPGLLVKELHGYFVKGKVFKQPAYEYIFEIVVDSLIVLFFSVVVINYFNKENLSTVESITTYFNDIFNIASFIGIAFPIAVIWCILKYKVIIPSFLKTKNFMFTKLGFTFVHTGKPSTWDSMMEYQDINNTWQVVSVYNHNNYITSGMIEERISSNAAEFELALEYKQDTEKLMKEYPEKFRVWHEYYNINTGLRVLFYNQELLQEHWDKMINK
;
A
#
# COMPACT_ATOMS: atom_id res chain seq x y z
N MET A 1 19.04 -23.27 25.85
CA MET A 1 17.80 -22.80 25.22
C MET A 1 17.31 -23.95 24.37
N GLU A 2 16.38 -24.72 24.92
CA GLU A 2 15.99 -26.03 24.39
C GLU A 2 15.27 -25.88 23.05
N LEU A 3 15.45 -26.83 22.14
CA LEU A 3 14.83 -26.87 20.81
C LEU A 3 13.31 -26.56 20.85
N ASN A 4 12.66 -26.93 21.95
CA ASN A 4 11.25 -26.67 22.26
C ASN A 4 10.88 -25.18 22.30
N SER A 5 11.77 -24.32 22.80
CA SER A 5 11.52 -22.88 22.87
C SER A 5 11.49 -22.23 21.49
N LEU A 6 12.38 -22.64 20.58
CA LEU A 6 12.41 -22.13 19.20
C LEU A 6 11.18 -22.59 18.41
N TYR A 7 10.77 -23.85 18.59
CA TYR A 7 9.62 -24.44 17.94
C TYR A 7 8.31 -23.74 18.33
N ASN A 8 8.14 -23.46 19.63
CA ASN A 8 6.99 -22.71 20.12
C ASN A 8 6.94 -21.31 19.50
N ILE A 9 8.06 -20.59 19.51
CA ILE A 9 8.14 -19.25 18.89
C ILE A 9 7.73 -19.30 17.41
N LEU A 10 8.15 -20.31 16.66
CA LEU A 10 7.76 -20.46 15.25
C LEU A 10 6.25 -20.67 15.09
N ILE A 11 5.60 -21.47 15.93
CA ILE A 11 4.14 -21.67 15.88
C ILE A 11 3.38 -20.36 16.19
N PHE A 12 3.89 -19.55 17.10
CA PHE A 12 3.28 -18.27 17.46
C PHE A 12 3.58 -17.15 16.45
N ILE A 13 4.61 -17.25 15.60
CA ILE A 13 4.97 -16.19 14.64
C ILE A 13 4.58 -16.55 13.20
N ALA A 14 4.62 -17.83 12.83
CA ALA A 14 4.36 -18.29 11.46
C ALA A 14 2.99 -17.88 10.91
N PRO A 15 1.88 -17.92 11.68
CA PRO A 15 0.57 -17.51 11.15
C PRO A 15 0.53 -16.05 10.70
N GLY A 16 1.15 -15.13 11.45
CA GLY A 16 1.24 -13.72 11.10
C GLY A 16 2.16 -13.46 9.91
N LEU A 17 3.29 -14.19 9.82
CA LEU A 17 4.13 -14.17 8.62
C LEU A 17 3.34 -14.61 7.38
N LEU A 18 2.52 -15.66 7.52
CA LEU A 18 1.68 -16.15 6.42
C LEU A 18 0.65 -15.10 5.98
N VAL A 19 -0.01 -14.40 6.92
CA VAL A 19 -0.92 -13.28 6.59
C VAL A 19 -0.19 -12.19 5.80
N LYS A 20 1.05 -11.85 6.18
CA LYS A 20 1.87 -10.85 5.48
C LYS A 20 2.23 -11.27 4.07
N GLU A 21 2.61 -12.52 3.85
CA GLU A 21 2.88 -13.03 2.50
C GLU A 21 1.59 -13.03 1.65
N LEU A 22 0.46 -13.46 2.22
CA LEU A 22 -0.83 -13.47 1.54
C LEU A 22 -1.32 -12.07 1.13
N HIS A 23 -0.93 -11.02 1.86
CA HIS A 23 -1.25 -9.64 1.51
C HIS A 23 -0.75 -9.27 0.11
N GLY A 24 0.48 -9.67 -0.25
CA GLY A 24 1.06 -9.43 -1.58
C GLY A 24 0.24 -10.06 -2.70
N TYR A 25 -0.31 -11.25 -2.46
CA TYR A 25 -1.10 -11.98 -3.46
C TYR A 25 -2.53 -11.46 -3.61
N PHE A 26 -3.23 -11.21 -2.50
CA PHE A 26 -4.68 -10.93 -2.54
C PHE A 26 -5.06 -9.45 -2.64
N VAL A 27 -4.18 -8.55 -2.18
CA VAL A 27 -4.49 -7.11 -2.12
C VAL A 27 -3.76 -6.34 -3.22
N LYS A 28 -2.70 -6.92 -3.81
CA LYS A 28 -1.88 -6.28 -4.87
C LYS A 28 -1.46 -4.85 -4.50
N GLY A 29 -1.25 -4.60 -3.21
CA GLY A 29 -0.76 -3.31 -2.71
C GLY A 29 0.76 -3.23 -2.86
N LYS A 30 1.28 -2.06 -3.21
CA LYS A 30 2.73 -1.79 -3.13
C LYS A 30 3.20 -2.04 -1.69
N VAL A 31 4.25 -2.86 -1.54
CA VAL A 31 4.78 -3.27 -0.25
C VAL A 31 5.43 -2.05 0.42
N PHE A 32 4.86 -1.61 1.54
CA PHE A 32 5.44 -0.57 2.38
C PHE A 32 6.80 -1.06 2.92
N LYS A 33 7.86 -0.28 2.74
CA LYS A 33 9.10 -0.47 3.49
C LYS A 33 8.87 0.04 4.92
N GLN A 34 8.24 -0.80 5.75
CA GLN A 34 7.94 -0.47 7.15
C GLN A 34 9.23 -0.55 8.00
N PRO A 35 9.35 0.27 9.06
CA PRO A 35 10.36 0.06 10.09
C PRO A 35 10.25 -1.38 10.64
N ALA A 36 11.38 -2.00 10.95
CA ALA A 36 11.42 -3.39 11.39
C ALA A 36 10.51 -3.67 12.62
N TYR A 37 10.36 -2.70 13.52
CA TYR A 37 9.51 -2.86 14.70
C TYR A 37 8.01 -2.91 14.34
N GLU A 38 7.54 -2.08 13.40
CA GLU A 38 6.13 -2.08 12.97
C GLU A 38 5.80 -3.38 12.25
N TYR A 39 6.73 -3.84 11.41
CA TYR A 39 6.62 -5.10 10.71
C TYR A 39 6.46 -6.27 11.69
N ILE A 40 7.34 -6.37 12.68
CA ILE A 40 7.28 -7.44 13.71
C ILE A 40 6.00 -7.31 14.54
N PHE A 41 5.63 -6.10 14.95
CA PHE A 41 4.42 -5.88 15.74
C PHE A 41 3.16 -6.33 15.01
N GLU A 42 3.02 -5.98 13.72
CA GLU A 42 1.89 -6.43 12.90
C GLU A 42 1.85 -7.95 12.77
N ILE A 43 3.00 -8.60 12.56
CA ILE A 43 3.07 -10.07 12.52
C ILE A 43 2.58 -10.69 13.83
N VAL A 44 3.02 -10.17 14.97
CA VAL A 44 2.61 -10.70 16.28
C VAL A 44 1.09 -10.55 16.46
N VAL A 45 0.51 -9.39 16.11
CA VAL A 45 -0.93 -9.16 16.21
C VAL A 45 -1.71 -10.10 15.27
N ASP A 46 -1.30 -10.20 14.00
CA ASP A 46 -1.95 -11.07 13.03
C ASP A 46 -1.87 -12.55 13.47
N SER A 47 -0.72 -12.96 13.99
CA SER A 47 -0.52 -14.29 14.56
C SER A 47 -1.48 -14.58 15.70
N LEU A 48 -1.63 -13.67 16.65
CA LEU A 48 -2.51 -13.87 17.81
C LEU A 48 -3.96 -14.05 17.38
N ILE A 49 -4.41 -13.28 16.38
CA ILE A 49 -5.78 -13.36 15.87
C ILE A 49 -6.00 -14.69 15.16
N VAL A 50 -5.11 -15.07 14.24
CA VAL A 50 -5.22 -16.35 13.53
C VAL A 50 -5.15 -17.51 14.50
N LEU A 51 -4.21 -17.49 15.46
CA LEU A 51 -4.07 -18.53 16.47
C LEU A 51 -5.34 -18.66 17.33
N PHE A 52 -5.88 -17.54 17.80
CA PHE A 52 -7.11 -17.52 18.59
C PHE A 52 -8.26 -18.22 17.85
N PHE A 53 -8.51 -17.84 16.60
CA PHE A 53 -9.57 -18.47 15.81
C PHE A 53 -9.28 -19.94 15.48
N SER A 54 -8.03 -20.29 15.18
CA SER A 54 -7.62 -21.68 14.95
C SER A 54 -7.86 -22.55 16.18
N VAL A 55 -7.52 -22.07 17.37
CA VAL A 55 -7.76 -22.76 18.65
C VAL A 55 -9.26 -22.95 18.89
N VAL A 56 -10.08 -21.92 18.64
CA VAL A 56 -11.55 -22.03 18.75
C VAL A 56 -12.09 -23.11 17.81
N VAL A 57 -11.62 -23.15 16.56
CA VAL A 57 -12.04 -24.15 15.57
C VAL A 57 -11.59 -25.56 15.98
N ILE A 58 -10.37 -25.72 16.46
CA ILE A 58 -9.85 -27.01 16.93
C ILE A 58 -10.63 -27.52 18.13
N ASN A 59 -10.87 -26.68 19.14
CA ASN A 59 -11.67 -27.06 20.30
C ASN A 59 -13.09 -27.45 19.90
N TYR A 60 -13.66 -26.80 18.87
CA TYR A 60 -15.00 -27.12 18.37
C TYR A 60 -15.05 -28.45 17.61
N PHE A 61 -14.14 -28.71 16.66
CA PHE A 61 -14.18 -29.91 15.80
C PHE A 61 -13.56 -31.13 16.45
N ASN A 62 -12.44 -30.97 17.14
CA ASN A 62 -11.68 -32.08 17.73
C ASN A 62 -12.09 -32.36 19.18
N LYS A 63 -12.97 -31.53 19.77
CA LYS A 63 -13.39 -31.60 21.18
C LYS A 63 -12.22 -31.52 22.17
N GLU A 64 -11.14 -30.88 21.75
CA GLU A 64 -9.97 -30.60 22.58
C GLU A 64 -10.27 -29.45 23.56
N ASN A 65 -9.50 -29.38 24.65
CA ASN A 65 -9.58 -28.27 25.61
C ASN A 65 -8.28 -27.48 25.64
N LEU A 66 -8.02 -26.76 24.54
CA LEU A 66 -6.86 -25.90 24.39
C LEU A 66 -7.13 -24.51 24.98
N SER A 67 -7.23 -24.43 26.32
CA SER A 67 -7.51 -23.18 27.04
C SER A 67 -6.27 -22.52 27.65
N THR A 68 -5.15 -23.24 27.75
CA THR A 68 -3.89 -22.76 28.34
C THR A 68 -2.72 -22.89 27.36
N VAL A 69 -1.67 -22.08 27.54
CA VAL A 69 -0.45 -22.18 26.71
C VAL A 69 0.16 -23.58 26.80
N GLU A 70 0.14 -24.21 27.98
CA GLU A 70 0.67 -25.56 28.19
C GLU A 70 -0.12 -26.63 27.42
N SER A 71 -1.45 -26.52 27.39
CA SER A 71 -2.30 -27.43 26.60
C SER A 71 -2.03 -27.30 25.10
N ILE A 72 -1.81 -26.06 24.62
CA ILE A 72 -1.45 -25.78 23.24
C ILE A 72 -0.08 -26.40 22.91
N THR A 73 0.93 -26.22 23.77
CA THR A 73 2.25 -26.82 23.54
C THR A 73 2.21 -28.35 23.55
N THR A 74 1.38 -28.94 24.41
CA THR A 74 1.21 -30.40 24.46
C THR A 74 0.54 -30.93 23.19
N TYR A 75 -0.48 -30.22 22.69
CA TYR A 75 -1.16 -30.53 21.43
C TYR A 75 -0.18 -30.57 20.25
N PHE A 76 0.75 -29.61 20.21
CA PHE A 76 1.77 -29.50 19.17
C PHE A 76 2.95 -30.49 19.30
N ASN A 77 2.98 -31.35 20.31
CA ASN A 77 3.97 -32.43 20.35
C ASN A 77 3.67 -33.56 19.36
N ASP A 78 2.44 -33.65 18.85
CA ASP A 78 2.04 -34.62 17.82
C ASP A 78 2.06 -33.98 16.42
N ILE A 79 2.75 -34.62 15.49
CA ILE A 79 2.88 -34.17 14.09
C ILE A 79 1.53 -34.14 13.36
N PHE A 80 0.59 -35.03 13.69
CA PHE A 80 -0.75 -35.02 13.09
C PHE A 80 -1.55 -33.79 13.53
N ASN A 81 -1.41 -33.39 14.80
CA ASN A 81 -2.03 -32.19 15.34
C ASN A 81 -1.44 -30.92 14.74
N ILE A 82 -0.13 -30.88 14.52
CA ILE A 82 0.54 -29.79 13.79
C ILE A 82 -0.02 -29.68 12.36
N ALA A 83 -0.13 -30.80 11.63
CA ALA A 83 -0.68 -30.81 10.28
C ALA A 83 -2.14 -30.35 10.24
N SER A 84 -2.96 -30.80 11.20
CA SER A 84 -4.35 -30.36 11.37
C SER A 84 -4.44 -28.85 11.63
N PHE A 85 -3.61 -28.35 12.54
CA PHE A 85 -3.51 -26.92 12.82
C PHE A 85 -3.12 -26.11 11.59
N ILE A 86 -2.11 -26.52 10.82
CA ILE A 86 -1.72 -25.82 9.59
C ILE A 86 -2.89 -25.79 8.60
N GLY A 87 -3.60 -26.91 8.44
CA GLY A 87 -4.78 -27.02 7.58
C GLY A 87 -5.93 -26.08 7.98
N ILE A 88 -6.06 -25.77 9.27
CA ILE A 88 -7.07 -24.86 9.82
C ILE A 88 -6.59 -23.40 9.81
N ALA A 89 -5.33 -23.15 10.18
CA ALA A 89 -4.76 -21.83 10.29
C ALA A 89 -4.62 -21.15 8.92
N PHE A 90 -4.31 -21.92 7.87
CA PHE A 90 -4.19 -21.38 6.52
C PHE A 90 -5.47 -20.70 6.01
N PRO A 91 -6.65 -21.35 5.96
CA PRO A 91 -7.88 -20.70 5.51
C PRO A 91 -8.29 -19.53 6.42
N ILE A 92 -8.05 -19.64 7.74
CA ILE A 92 -8.30 -18.53 8.68
C ILE A 92 -7.40 -17.33 8.35
N ALA A 93 -6.13 -17.55 8.08
CA ALA A 93 -5.20 -16.50 7.68
C ALA A 93 -5.59 -15.85 6.35
N VAL A 94 -6.07 -16.62 5.38
CA VAL A 94 -6.63 -16.09 4.11
C VAL A 94 -7.83 -15.19 4.39
N ILE A 95 -8.80 -15.67 5.17
CA ILE A 95 -10.01 -14.91 5.53
C ILE A 95 -9.63 -13.63 6.29
N TRP A 96 -8.73 -13.75 7.28
CA TRP A 96 -8.25 -12.63 8.08
C TRP A 96 -7.54 -11.59 7.20
N CYS A 97 -6.66 -12.02 6.30
CA CYS A 97 -5.97 -11.13 5.35
C CYS A 97 -6.99 -10.33 4.52
N ILE A 98 -7.98 -10.99 3.92
CA ILE A 98 -9.00 -10.32 3.12
C ILE A 98 -9.80 -9.35 3.98
N LEU A 99 -10.25 -9.77 5.16
CA LEU A 99 -11.05 -8.95 6.07
C LEU A 99 -10.28 -7.70 6.55
N LYS A 100 -9.04 -7.90 7.02
CA LYS A 100 -8.16 -6.83 7.50
C LYS A 100 -7.96 -5.75 6.45
N TYR A 101 -7.54 -6.14 5.24
CA TYR A 101 -7.12 -5.18 4.22
C TYR A 101 -8.27 -4.63 3.36
N LYS A 102 -9.35 -5.40 3.12
CA LYS A 102 -10.49 -4.91 2.33
C LYS A 102 -11.60 -4.26 3.15
N VAL A 103 -11.72 -4.59 4.43
CA VAL A 103 -12.81 -4.10 5.28
C VAL A 103 -12.28 -3.25 6.43
N ILE A 104 -11.47 -3.83 7.32
CA ILE A 104 -11.10 -3.17 8.58
C ILE A 104 -10.27 -1.90 8.35
N ILE A 105 -9.18 -2.00 7.57
CA ILE A 105 -8.30 -0.85 7.31
C ILE A 105 -9.05 0.28 6.57
N PRO A 106 -9.76 0.04 5.46
CA PRO A 106 -10.53 1.08 4.78
C PRO A 106 -11.60 1.72 5.68
N SER A 107 -12.32 0.92 6.48
CA SER A 107 -13.32 1.45 7.42
C SER A 107 -12.67 2.30 8.51
N PHE A 108 -11.54 1.86 9.07
CA PHE A 108 -10.80 2.63 10.07
C PHE A 108 -10.30 3.96 9.50
N LEU A 109 -9.73 3.95 8.29
CA LEU A 109 -9.29 5.17 7.60
C LEU A 109 -10.47 6.12 7.34
N LYS A 110 -11.62 5.60 6.90
CA LYS A 110 -12.83 6.41 6.68
C LYS A 110 -13.29 7.09 7.97
N THR A 111 -13.36 6.35 9.08
CA THR A 111 -13.74 6.89 10.39
C THR A 111 -12.72 7.91 10.89
N LYS A 112 -11.43 7.59 10.76
CA LYS A 112 -10.34 8.50 11.12
C LYS A 112 -10.46 9.80 10.35
N ASN A 113 -10.53 9.74 9.02
CA ASN A 113 -10.65 10.93 8.17
C ASN A 113 -11.91 11.75 8.46
N PHE A 114 -13.05 11.10 8.75
CA PHE A 114 -14.26 11.79 9.18
C PHE A 114 -14.07 12.58 10.49
N MET A 115 -13.34 12.03 11.46
CA MET A 115 -13.03 12.77 12.68
C MET A 115 -12.06 13.92 12.43
N PHE A 116 -11.04 13.71 11.59
CA PHE A 116 -10.06 14.76 11.26
C PHE A 116 -10.71 15.93 10.50
N THR A 117 -11.60 15.67 9.55
CA THR A 117 -12.33 16.73 8.85
C THR A 117 -13.25 17.49 9.80
N LYS A 118 -13.91 16.80 10.75
CA LYS A 118 -14.71 17.46 11.80
C LYS A 118 -13.87 18.35 12.73
N LEU A 119 -12.60 18.03 12.92
CA LEU A 119 -11.64 18.80 13.72
C LEU A 119 -10.94 19.93 12.90
N GLY A 120 -11.29 20.11 11.63
CA GLY A 120 -10.77 21.19 10.79
C GLY A 120 -9.41 20.90 10.13
N PHE A 121 -8.93 19.67 10.17
CA PHE A 121 -7.71 19.28 9.47
C PHE A 121 -7.99 19.04 7.98
N THR A 122 -7.12 19.56 7.11
CA THR A 122 -7.23 19.44 5.63
C THR A 122 -6.52 18.22 5.07
N PHE A 123 -5.76 17.48 5.89
CA PHE A 123 -5.05 16.28 5.44
C PHE A 123 -5.93 15.03 5.53
N VAL A 124 -5.93 14.24 4.45
CA VAL A 124 -6.61 12.94 4.36
C VAL A 124 -5.57 11.85 4.57
N HIS A 125 -5.76 10.97 5.54
CA HIS A 125 -4.94 9.79 5.69
C HIS A 125 -5.41 8.71 4.72
N THR A 126 -4.56 8.30 3.81
CA THR A 126 -4.84 7.23 2.86
C THR A 126 -4.10 5.96 3.27
N GLY A 127 -4.52 4.82 2.74
CA GLY A 127 -3.78 3.56 2.83
C GLY A 127 -2.68 3.46 1.77
N LYS A 128 -2.21 4.59 1.21
CA LYS A 128 -1.21 4.62 0.14
C LYS A 128 0.19 4.85 0.70
N PRO A 129 1.23 4.35 0.02
CA PRO A 129 2.61 4.39 0.51
C PRO A 129 3.27 5.77 0.43
N SER A 130 2.67 6.71 -0.30
CA SER A 130 3.22 8.05 -0.46
C SER A 130 2.14 9.13 -0.55
N THR A 131 2.53 10.36 -0.17
CA THR A 131 1.75 11.58 -0.43
C THR A 131 1.52 11.78 -1.92
N TRP A 132 2.50 11.40 -2.76
CA TRP A 132 2.38 11.34 -4.21
C TRP A 132 1.23 10.43 -4.67
N ASP A 133 1.22 9.16 -4.24
CA ASP A 133 0.16 8.21 -4.62
C ASP A 133 -1.21 8.62 -4.11
N SER A 134 -1.25 9.24 -2.93
CA SER A 134 -2.49 9.81 -2.37
C SER A 134 -3.01 10.96 -3.21
N MET A 135 -2.12 11.86 -3.64
CA MET A 135 -2.47 13.01 -4.47
C MET A 135 -2.97 12.56 -5.84
N MET A 136 -2.26 11.64 -6.49
CA MET A 136 -2.63 11.14 -7.82
C MET A 136 -4.01 10.46 -7.83
N GLU A 137 -4.36 9.69 -6.78
CA GLU A 137 -5.68 9.07 -6.65
C GLU A 137 -6.77 10.08 -6.28
N TYR A 138 -6.51 11.01 -5.36
CA TYR A 138 -7.49 12.02 -4.94
C TYR A 138 -7.86 12.97 -6.09
N GLN A 139 -6.87 13.32 -6.91
CA GLN A 139 -7.04 14.20 -8.06
C GLN A 139 -7.48 13.46 -9.34
N ASP A 140 -7.76 12.16 -9.24
CA ASP A 140 -8.16 11.27 -10.36
C ASP A 140 -7.20 11.28 -11.55
N ILE A 141 -5.91 11.55 -11.32
CA ILE A 141 -4.89 11.67 -12.37
C ILE A 141 -4.52 10.27 -12.93
N ASN A 142 -4.89 9.20 -12.22
CA ASN A 142 -4.42 7.83 -12.45
C ASN A 142 -4.69 7.26 -13.85
N ASN A 143 -5.70 7.75 -14.57
CA ASN A 143 -6.07 7.26 -15.89
C ASN A 143 -6.25 8.41 -16.90
N THR A 144 -5.60 9.55 -16.66
CA THR A 144 -5.71 10.71 -17.55
C THR A 144 -4.38 11.01 -18.22
N TRP A 145 -4.45 11.58 -19.43
CA TRP A 145 -3.29 12.05 -20.16
C TRP A 145 -2.79 13.36 -19.51
N GLN A 146 -2.00 13.22 -18.45
CA GLN A 146 -1.57 14.37 -17.65
C GLN A 146 -0.18 14.83 -18.08
N VAL A 147 -0.11 16.05 -18.60
CA VAL A 147 1.16 16.69 -18.92
C VAL A 147 1.74 17.34 -17.67
N VAL A 148 3.04 17.10 -17.45
CA VAL A 148 3.79 17.63 -16.31
C VAL A 148 5.14 18.17 -16.73
N SER A 149 5.69 19.09 -15.91
CA SER A 149 7.11 19.45 -15.92
C SER A 149 7.77 18.99 -14.65
N VAL A 150 8.97 18.42 -14.79
CA VAL A 150 9.77 17.92 -13.67
C VAL A 150 10.98 18.83 -13.48
N TYR A 151 11.22 19.20 -12.23
CA TYR A 151 12.35 20.00 -11.79
C TYR A 151 13.06 19.27 -10.64
N ASN A 152 14.37 19.49 -10.52
CA ASN A 152 15.17 19.00 -9.42
C ASN A 152 16.01 20.14 -8.84
N HIS A 153 15.82 20.45 -7.55
CA HIS A 153 16.40 21.61 -6.89
C HIS A 153 16.15 22.91 -7.68
N ASN A 154 14.91 23.09 -8.16
CA ASN A 154 14.47 24.19 -9.03
C ASN A 154 15.08 24.24 -10.44
N ASN A 155 15.98 23.32 -10.79
CA ASN A 155 16.48 23.20 -12.16
C ASN A 155 15.49 22.39 -12.99
N TYR A 156 15.10 22.94 -14.14
CA TYR A 156 14.26 22.24 -15.11
C TYR A 156 14.95 20.98 -15.62
N ILE A 157 14.23 19.85 -15.62
CA ILE A 157 14.72 18.59 -16.20
C ILE A 157 14.05 18.33 -17.54
N THR A 158 12.73 18.19 -17.56
CA THR A 158 11.96 17.81 -18.76
C THR A 158 10.46 18.03 -18.54
N SER A 159 9.72 18.08 -19.64
CA SER A 159 8.26 18.00 -19.65
C SER A 159 7.76 16.88 -20.55
N GLY A 160 6.62 16.29 -20.18
CA GLY A 160 5.99 15.24 -20.96
C GLY A 160 4.68 14.78 -20.36
N MET A 161 4.01 13.87 -21.05
CA MET A 161 2.78 13.23 -20.59
C MET A 161 3.12 12.04 -19.69
N ILE A 162 2.44 11.88 -18.56
CA ILE A 162 2.65 10.73 -17.67
C ILE A 162 2.16 9.45 -18.38
N GLU A 163 3.07 8.49 -18.58
CA GLU A 163 2.78 7.18 -19.17
C GLU A 163 2.67 6.11 -18.08
N GLU A 164 3.75 5.95 -17.31
CA GLU A 164 3.83 4.99 -16.22
C GLU A 164 4.45 5.66 -15.00
N ARG A 165 4.12 5.14 -13.82
CA ARG A 165 4.74 5.59 -12.57
C ARG A 165 5.03 4.43 -11.65
N ILE A 166 6.24 4.40 -11.14
CA ILE A 166 6.66 3.44 -10.12
C ILE A 166 6.85 4.25 -8.85
N SER A 167 6.24 3.82 -7.75
CA SER A 167 6.52 4.37 -6.43
C SER A 167 6.84 3.18 -5.55
N SER A 168 8.04 3.18 -4.99
CA SER A 168 8.45 2.16 -4.03
C SER A 168 8.16 2.62 -2.60
N ASN A 169 8.24 3.94 -2.34
CA ASN A 169 7.97 4.58 -1.05
C ASN A 169 7.78 6.11 -1.22
N ALA A 170 7.54 6.83 -0.12
CA ALA A 170 7.35 8.30 -0.15
C ALA A 170 8.59 9.11 -0.60
N ALA A 171 9.79 8.53 -0.55
CA ALA A 171 11.02 9.19 -0.96
C ALA A 171 11.38 8.93 -2.43
N GLU A 172 11.00 7.78 -2.97
CA GLU A 172 11.40 7.31 -4.29
C GLU A 172 10.16 7.04 -5.16
N PHE A 173 9.94 7.92 -6.14
CA PHE A 173 9.01 7.65 -7.22
C PHE A 173 9.68 7.96 -8.56
N GLU A 174 9.46 7.08 -9.52
CA GLU A 174 9.87 7.19 -10.91
C GLU A 174 8.64 7.59 -11.73
N LEU A 175 8.84 8.57 -12.58
CA LEU A 175 7.86 9.01 -13.58
C LEU A 175 8.42 8.68 -14.96
N ALA A 176 7.76 7.77 -15.67
CA ALA A 176 7.95 7.62 -17.09
C ALA A 176 7.09 8.67 -17.80
N LEU A 177 7.71 9.42 -18.70
CA LEU A 177 7.04 10.46 -19.49
C LEU A 177 7.16 10.15 -20.98
N GLU A 178 6.04 10.25 -21.67
CA GLU A 178 5.92 10.18 -23.13
C GLU A 178 5.76 11.56 -23.76
N TYR A 179 5.84 11.60 -25.10
CA TYR A 179 5.61 12.80 -25.92
C TYR A 179 6.44 14.01 -25.46
N LYS A 180 7.66 13.76 -24.95
CA LYS A 180 8.54 14.81 -24.41
C LYS A 180 8.82 15.88 -25.47
N GLN A 181 9.24 15.46 -26.67
CA GLN A 181 9.58 16.40 -27.74
C GLN A 181 8.39 17.26 -28.16
N ASP A 182 7.20 16.66 -28.29
CA ASP A 182 5.98 17.37 -28.67
C ASP A 182 5.54 18.34 -27.57
N THR A 183 5.64 17.91 -26.31
CA THR A 183 5.33 18.76 -25.14
C THR A 183 6.28 19.95 -25.06
N GLU A 184 7.58 19.73 -25.21
CA GLU A 184 8.60 20.80 -25.18
C GLU A 184 8.41 21.79 -26.33
N LYS A 185 8.01 21.31 -27.51
CA LYS A 185 7.68 22.16 -28.65
C LYS A 185 6.44 23.00 -28.36
N LEU A 186 5.37 22.38 -27.85
CA LEU A 186 4.15 23.07 -27.45
C LEU A 186 4.41 24.14 -26.37
N MET A 187 5.23 23.84 -25.38
CA MET A 187 5.59 24.82 -24.34
C MET A 187 6.28 26.06 -24.91
N LYS A 188 7.09 25.89 -25.97
CA LYS A 188 7.75 27.01 -26.65
C LYS A 188 6.80 27.80 -27.55
N GLU A 189 5.91 27.10 -28.25
CA GLU A 189 4.99 27.72 -29.21
C GLU A 189 3.79 28.40 -28.52
N TYR A 190 3.30 27.83 -27.41
CA TYR A 190 2.08 28.24 -26.72
C TYR A 190 2.23 28.19 -25.18
N PRO A 191 3.18 28.93 -24.59
CA PRO A 191 3.45 28.89 -23.15
C PRO A 191 2.23 29.25 -22.28
N GLU A 192 1.32 30.09 -22.79
CA GLU A 192 0.10 30.49 -22.10
C GLU A 192 -0.89 29.35 -21.84
N LYS A 193 -0.74 28.24 -22.56
CA LYS A 193 -1.57 27.02 -22.39
C LYS A 193 -1.08 26.15 -21.24
N PHE A 194 0.18 26.31 -20.83
CA PHE A 194 0.80 25.57 -19.74
C PHE A 194 0.53 26.25 -18.39
N ARG A 195 -0.75 26.43 -18.07
CA ARG A 195 -1.17 26.96 -16.78
C ARG A 195 -1.07 25.89 -15.71
N VAL A 196 -0.24 26.14 -14.70
CA VAL A 196 -0.09 25.26 -13.54
C VAL A 196 -1.41 25.21 -12.78
N TRP A 197 -1.93 24.01 -12.55
CA TRP A 197 -3.12 23.78 -11.71
C TRP A 197 -2.75 23.18 -10.37
N HIS A 198 -1.68 22.40 -10.32
CA HIS A 198 -1.19 21.77 -9.12
C HIS A 198 0.34 21.68 -9.13
N GLU A 199 0.91 21.66 -7.93
CA GLU A 199 2.35 21.52 -7.72
C GLU A 199 2.58 20.50 -6.63
N TYR A 200 3.45 19.53 -6.92
CA TYR A 200 3.95 18.58 -5.94
C TYR A 200 5.43 18.87 -5.67
N TYR A 201 5.82 18.90 -4.40
CA TYR A 201 7.20 19.09 -3.99
C TYR A 201 7.63 18.01 -2.98
N ASN A 202 8.69 17.29 -3.31
CA ASN A 202 9.35 16.35 -2.42
C ASN A 202 10.57 17.03 -1.79
N ILE A 203 10.46 17.37 -0.51
CA ILE A 203 11.51 18.05 0.27
C ILE A 203 12.78 17.19 0.37
N ASN A 204 12.64 15.86 0.43
CA ASN A 204 13.78 14.97 0.65
C ASN A 204 14.66 14.82 -0.59
N THR A 205 14.05 14.81 -1.77
CA THR A 205 14.78 14.66 -3.04
C THR A 205 15.02 15.99 -3.76
N GLY A 206 14.36 17.07 -3.34
CA GLY A 206 14.35 18.35 -4.03
C GLY A 206 13.55 18.33 -5.34
N LEU A 207 12.81 17.24 -5.60
CA LEU A 207 12.06 17.04 -6.83
C LEU A 207 10.72 17.78 -6.77
N ARG A 208 10.44 18.55 -7.81
CA ARG A 208 9.23 19.35 -7.96
C ARG A 208 8.54 18.94 -9.27
N VAL A 209 7.26 18.62 -9.22
CA VAL A 209 6.45 18.29 -10.39
C VAL A 209 5.33 19.32 -10.52
N LEU A 210 5.31 20.02 -11.64
CA LEU A 210 4.25 20.95 -12.00
C LEU A 210 3.25 20.22 -12.89
N PHE A 211 1.98 20.29 -12.52
CA PHE A 211 0.90 19.74 -13.30
C PHE A 211 0.18 20.85 -14.04
N TYR A 212 -0.14 20.61 -15.30
CA TYR A 212 -0.83 21.57 -16.15
C TYR A 212 -2.31 21.25 -16.33
N ASN A 213 -3.11 22.29 -16.49
CA ASN A 213 -4.54 22.14 -16.73
C ASN A 213 -4.77 21.44 -18.09
N GLN A 214 -5.35 20.24 -18.06
CA GLN A 214 -5.59 19.42 -19.24
C GLN A 214 -6.57 20.04 -20.23
N GLU A 215 -7.63 20.72 -19.75
CA GLU A 215 -8.66 21.30 -20.60
C GLU A 215 -8.06 22.34 -21.57
N LEU A 216 -7.09 23.12 -21.09
CA LEU A 216 -6.39 24.13 -21.90
C LEU A 216 -5.45 23.51 -22.93
N LEU A 217 -4.93 22.32 -22.66
CA LEU A 217 -4.01 21.60 -23.54
C LEU A 217 -4.77 20.77 -24.59
N GLN A 218 -5.97 20.30 -24.28
CA GLN A 218 -6.70 19.32 -25.11
C GLN A 218 -7.01 19.85 -26.51
N GLU A 219 -7.44 21.11 -26.61
CA GLU A 219 -7.79 21.76 -27.88
C GLU A 219 -6.63 21.82 -28.88
N HIS A 220 -5.39 21.69 -28.39
CA HIS A 220 -4.16 21.79 -29.17
C HIS A 220 -3.44 20.45 -29.33
N TRP A 221 -3.72 19.48 -28.45
CA TRP A 221 -3.13 18.15 -28.48
C TRP A 221 -3.63 17.31 -29.68
N ASP A 222 -4.96 17.29 -29.91
CA ASP A 222 -5.61 16.51 -30.99
C ASP A 222 -5.21 16.97 -32.40
N LYS A 223 -4.82 18.24 -32.54
CA LYS A 223 -4.35 18.81 -33.82
C LYS A 223 -2.94 18.34 -34.21
N MET A 224 -2.22 17.73 -33.28
CA MET A 224 -0.79 17.41 -33.44
C MET A 224 -0.50 15.91 -33.47
N ILE A 225 -1.27 15.06 -32.77
CA ILE A 225 -1.13 13.59 -32.88
C ILE A 225 -1.62 13.06 -34.22
N ASN A 226 -2.55 13.77 -34.88
CA ASN A 226 -3.11 13.39 -36.18
C ASN A 226 -2.37 13.99 -37.39
N LYS A 227 -1.10 14.42 -37.21
CA LYS A 227 -0.22 14.92 -38.28
C LYS A 227 0.96 14.01 -38.48
#